data_AF-A0A084T3E0-F1
#
_entry.id   AF-A0A084T3E0-F1
#
_cell.length_a   1.000
_cell.length_b   1.000
_cell.length_c   1.000
_cell.angle_alpha   90.00
_cell.angle_beta   90.00
_cell.angle_gamma   90.00
#
_symmetry.space_group_name_H-M   'P 1'
#
loop_
_entity.id
_entity.type
_entity.pdbx_description
1 polymer ?
#
loop_
_entity_poly.entity_id
_entity_poly.type
_entity_poly.pdbx_seq_one_letter_code
_entity_poly.pdbx_strand_id
1 'polypeptide(L)'
;MTELKNDRYLRALLKQPVDYTPVWMMRQAGRYLPEYRETRAVAGDFMSLCKNAELASEVTLQPLRRFPLDAAILFSDILTIPDAMGLGLHFEAGEGPKFERPITCKADVDKIGLPDPEGELQYVMNAVRQIRKDLNGDVPLIGFSGSPWTLATYMVEGGSSKAFTKIKKMMYAEPQILHALLDKLADSVIEYLNAQIKAGAQSVMVFDTWGGVLTPRDYNLFSLQYMHKIVDGLIRENDGRRVPVTLFTKNGGMWLEQIAATGCDAVGLDWTINIADAKARIGDKVALQGNMDPSMLYAQPERIREEVATILEGFGDGGTGHVFNLGHGIHLDVPPENAGVFVEAVHELSKPYHK
;
A
#
# COMPACT_ATOMS: atom_id res chain seq x y z
N MET A 1 -12.92 23.21 3.04
CA MET A 1 -12.31 21.89 3.30
C MET A 1 -13.04 21.26 4.46
N THR A 2 -13.41 19.99 4.36
CA THR A 2 -14.01 19.27 5.49
C THR A 2 -12.94 18.99 6.55
N GLU A 3 -13.23 19.37 7.78
CA GLU A 3 -12.33 19.16 8.92
C GLU A 3 -12.19 17.67 9.23
N LEU A 4 -10.95 17.20 9.42
CA LEU A 4 -10.65 15.81 9.75
C LEU A 4 -10.89 15.57 11.24
N LYS A 5 -11.76 14.61 11.58
CA LYS A 5 -12.22 14.29 12.94
C LYS A 5 -11.31 13.28 13.65
N ASN A 6 -10.91 12.21 12.95
CA ASN A 6 -9.91 11.25 13.44
C ASN A 6 -8.62 11.43 12.64
N ASP A 7 -7.54 11.88 13.28
CA ASP A 7 -6.23 12.06 12.65
C ASP A 7 -5.13 11.18 13.26
N ARG A 8 -5.50 10.18 14.08
CA ARG A 8 -4.56 9.27 14.78
C ARG A 8 -3.57 8.60 13.83
N TYR A 9 -4.05 8.12 12.69
CA TYR A 9 -3.21 7.51 11.67
C TYR A 9 -2.11 8.47 11.19
N LEU A 10 -2.46 9.72 10.84
CA LEU A 10 -1.48 10.71 10.40
C LEU A 10 -0.49 11.08 11.51
N ARG A 11 -1.00 11.27 12.73
CA ARG A 11 -0.17 11.57 13.91
C ARG A 11 0.83 10.46 14.21
N ALA A 12 0.39 9.21 14.20
CA ALA A 12 1.26 8.06 14.47
C ALA A 12 2.36 7.90 13.41
N LEU A 13 2.05 8.09 12.11
CA LEU A 13 3.06 8.09 11.05
C LEU A 13 4.09 9.22 11.20
N LEU A 14 3.65 10.36 11.73
CA LEU A 14 4.52 11.51 12.02
C LEU A 14 5.14 11.46 13.43
N LYS A 15 5.01 10.32 14.13
CA LYS A 15 5.50 10.11 15.49
C LYS A 15 5.03 11.17 16.49
N GLN A 16 3.81 11.67 16.31
CA GLN A 16 3.13 12.59 17.22
C GLN A 16 2.24 11.80 18.21
N PRO A 17 2.13 12.22 19.48
CA PRO A 17 1.37 11.46 20.50
C PRO A 17 -0.05 11.11 20.06
N VAL A 18 -0.53 9.91 20.39
CA VAL A 18 -1.92 9.48 20.18
C VAL A 18 -2.44 8.83 21.46
N ASP A 19 -3.75 8.71 21.62
CA ASP A 19 -4.43 8.11 22.77
C ASP A 19 -4.55 6.58 22.70
N TYR A 20 -4.40 6.01 21.50
CA TYR A 20 -4.26 4.57 21.24
C TYR A 20 -3.61 4.34 19.87
N THR A 21 -3.08 3.14 19.62
CA THR A 21 -2.46 2.78 18.34
C THR A 21 -3.52 2.74 17.23
N PRO A 22 -3.39 3.54 16.15
CA PRO A 22 -4.33 3.48 15.04
C PRO A 22 -4.19 2.17 14.26
N VAL A 23 -5.29 1.68 13.68
CA VAL A 23 -5.32 0.45 12.88
C VAL A 23 -6.07 0.63 11.56
N TRP A 24 -5.51 0.03 10.51
CA TRP A 24 -6.22 -0.24 9.26
C TRP A 24 -5.76 -1.60 8.71
N MET A 25 -6.45 -2.14 7.69
CA MET A 25 -6.07 -3.44 7.12
C MET A 25 -5.77 -3.34 5.63
N MET A 26 -4.62 -3.88 5.21
CA MET A 26 -4.38 -4.11 3.79
C MET A 26 -5.49 -4.99 3.19
N ARG A 27 -6.05 -4.53 2.07
CA ARG A 27 -7.23 -5.14 1.41
C ARG A 27 -8.50 -5.18 2.27
N GLN A 28 -8.70 -4.20 3.17
CA GLN A 28 -9.95 -4.04 3.91
C GLN A 28 -11.19 -3.98 2.99
N ALA A 29 -11.08 -3.35 1.82
CA ALA A 29 -12.08 -3.49 0.76
C ALA A 29 -11.77 -4.76 -0.04
N GLY A 30 -12.47 -5.86 0.25
CA GLY A 30 -12.12 -7.14 -0.37
C GLY A 30 -13.16 -8.24 -0.23
N ARG A 31 -12.89 -9.36 -0.90
CA ARG A 31 -13.82 -10.50 -1.09
C ARG A 31 -14.29 -11.18 0.21
N TYR A 32 -13.61 -10.97 1.33
CA TYR A 32 -14.06 -11.47 2.62
C TYR A 32 -15.39 -10.84 3.04
N LEU A 33 -15.65 -9.60 2.61
CA LEU A 33 -16.93 -8.93 2.83
C LEU A 33 -18.00 -9.43 1.83
N PRO A 34 -19.20 -9.83 2.31
CA PRO A 34 -20.33 -10.17 1.44
C PRO A 34 -20.75 -9.01 0.51
N GLU A 35 -20.91 -7.80 1.06
CA GLU A 35 -21.34 -6.61 0.31
C GLU A 35 -20.33 -6.15 -0.76
N TYR A 36 -19.04 -6.44 -0.55
CA TYR A 36 -18.02 -6.24 -1.58
C TYR A 36 -18.27 -7.15 -2.79
N ARG A 37 -18.61 -8.43 -2.53
CA ARG A 37 -18.90 -9.40 -3.59
C ARG A 37 -20.15 -9.00 -4.38
N GLU A 38 -21.17 -8.50 -3.69
CA GLU A 38 -22.39 -7.96 -4.31
C GLU A 38 -22.08 -6.76 -5.21
N THR A 39 -21.33 -5.78 -4.70
CA THR A 39 -20.95 -4.58 -5.47
C THR A 39 -20.08 -4.93 -6.67
N ARG A 40 -19.13 -5.86 -6.50
CA ARG A 40 -18.30 -6.37 -7.58
C ARG A 40 -19.11 -7.10 -8.66
N ALA A 41 -20.16 -7.83 -8.27
CA ALA A 41 -21.04 -8.49 -9.23
C ALA A 41 -21.84 -7.47 -10.06
N VAL A 42 -22.28 -6.35 -9.46
CA VAL A 42 -22.92 -5.24 -10.18
C VAL A 42 -21.97 -4.59 -11.18
N ALA A 43 -20.70 -4.41 -10.81
CA ALA A 43 -19.68 -3.85 -11.71
C ALA A 43 -19.32 -4.79 -12.88
N GLY A 44 -19.64 -6.08 -12.79
CA GLY A 44 -19.29 -7.12 -13.77
C GLY A 44 -17.86 -7.64 -13.60
N ASP A 45 -16.87 -6.77 -13.74
CA ASP A 45 -15.46 -7.12 -13.60
C ASP A 45 -14.67 -6.15 -12.70
N PHE A 46 -13.44 -6.54 -12.36
CA PHE A 46 -12.61 -5.79 -11.42
C PHE A 46 -12.16 -4.43 -11.98
N MET A 47 -11.86 -4.34 -13.28
CA MET A 47 -11.44 -3.07 -13.87
C MET A 47 -12.61 -2.12 -14.05
N SER A 48 -13.80 -2.63 -14.37
CA SER A 48 -15.04 -1.86 -14.38
C SER A 48 -15.36 -1.29 -12.99
N LEU A 49 -15.13 -2.07 -11.93
CA LEU A 49 -15.23 -1.59 -10.54
C LEU A 49 -14.22 -0.47 -10.25
N CYS A 50 -12.95 -0.64 -10.63
CA CYS A 50 -11.90 0.36 -10.41
C CYS A 50 -12.11 1.66 -11.22
N LYS A 51 -12.72 1.56 -12.42
CA LYS A 51 -12.94 2.70 -13.33
C LYS A 51 -14.24 3.48 -13.02
N ASN A 52 -15.10 2.97 -12.13
CA ASN A 52 -16.30 3.65 -11.68
C ASN A 52 -16.07 4.31 -10.31
N ALA A 53 -16.03 5.65 -10.27
CA ALA A 53 -15.74 6.41 -9.06
C ALA A 53 -16.75 6.19 -7.92
N GLU A 54 -18.04 6.03 -8.23
CA GLU A 54 -19.08 5.80 -7.24
C GLU A 54 -18.96 4.41 -6.62
N LEU A 55 -18.76 3.38 -7.45
CA LEU A 55 -18.58 2.01 -6.97
C LEU A 55 -17.25 1.83 -6.23
N ALA A 56 -16.16 2.45 -6.71
CA ALA A 56 -14.88 2.47 -6.02
C ALA A 56 -14.98 3.18 -4.66
N SER A 57 -15.75 4.26 -4.57
CA SER A 57 -16.05 4.93 -3.31
C SER A 57 -16.84 4.02 -2.37
N GLU A 58 -17.92 3.40 -2.87
CA GLU A 58 -18.76 2.50 -2.11
C GLU A 58 -17.95 1.35 -1.47
N VAL A 59 -17.16 0.62 -2.26
CA VAL A 59 -16.35 -0.49 -1.71
C VAL A 59 -15.24 0.00 -0.76
N THR A 60 -14.75 1.23 -0.92
CA THR A 60 -13.78 1.83 0.02
C THR A 60 -14.42 2.11 1.38
N LEU A 61 -15.70 2.48 1.42
CA LEU A 61 -16.43 2.85 2.63
C LEU A 61 -17.03 1.64 3.37
N GLN A 62 -17.31 0.54 2.68
CA GLN A 62 -17.89 -0.68 3.28
C GLN A 62 -17.18 -1.14 4.57
N PRO A 63 -15.84 -1.21 4.63
CA PRO A 63 -15.15 -1.68 5.83
C PRO A 63 -15.34 -0.72 7.02
N LEU A 64 -15.43 0.60 6.76
CA LEU A 64 -15.63 1.61 7.80
C LEU A 64 -17.03 1.55 8.43
N ARG A 65 -18.02 1.02 7.70
CA ARG A 65 -19.37 0.79 8.24
C ARG A 65 -19.42 -0.42 9.18
N ARG A 66 -18.46 -1.34 9.07
CA ARG A 66 -18.36 -2.55 9.92
C ARG A 66 -17.39 -2.38 11.07
N PHE A 67 -16.27 -1.72 10.84
CA PHE A 67 -15.14 -1.67 11.75
C PHE A 67 -14.71 -0.21 11.94
N PRO A 68 -14.41 0.21 13.17
CA PRO A 68 -13.95 1.57 13.44
C PRO A 68 -12.47 1.78 13.03
N LEU A 69 -12.11 1.49 11.78
CA LEU A 69 -10.73 1.64 11.29
C LEU A 69 -10.30 3.12 11.32
N ASP A 70 -9.03 3.39 11.56
CA ASP A 70 -8.48 4.75 11.68
C ASP A 70 -8.00 5.36 10.36
N ALA A 71 -8.15 4.62 9.25
CA ALA A 71 -7.86 5.11 7.90
C ALA A 71 -8.67 4.34 6.84
N ALA A 72 -8.97 5.04 5.75
CA ALA A 72 -9.46 4.45 4.51
C ALA A 72 -8.31 4.34 3.52
N ILE A 73 -8.28 3.29 2.69
CA ILE A 73 -7.37 3.22 1.54
C ILE A 73 -8.20 3.19 0.27
N LEU A 74 -7.79 4.00 -0.72
CA LEU A 74 -8.36 4.01 -2.06
C LEU A 74 -8.54 2.58 -2.58
N PHE A 75 -9.74 2.24 -3.06
CA PHE A 75 -9.92 1.04 -3.87
C PHE A 75 -9.43 1.29 -5.30
N SER A 76 -8.31 0.67 -5.65
CA SER A 76 -7.74 0.68 -7.01
C SER A 76 -6.84 -0.54 -7.21
N ASP A 77 -6.02 -0.55 -8.25
CA ASP A 77 -5.02 -1.58 -8.51
C ASP A 77 -3.63 -0.98 -8.75
N ILE A 78 -2.58 -1.70 -8.36
CA ILE A 78 -1.21 -1.24 -8.62
C ILE A 78 -0.90 -1.18 -10.12
N LEU A 79 -1.58 -1.98 -10.95
CA LEU A 79 -1.33 -2.10 -12.38
C LEU A 79 -2.03 -1.03 -13.23
N THR A 80 -2.63 -0.02 -12.61
CA THR A 80 -3.26 1.11 -13.30
C THR A 80 -2.27 1.88 -14.19
N ILE A 81 -1.06 2.17 -13.70
CA ILE A 81 -0.01 2.84 -14.50
C ILE A 81 0.39 1.97 -15.72
N PRO A 82 0.77 0.69 -15.57
CA PRO A 82 0.98 -0.19 -16.72
C PRO A 82 -0.20 -0.32 -17.70
N ASP A 83 -1.45 -0.33 -17.22
CA ASP A 83 -2.65 -0.32 -18.07
C ASP A 83 -2.70 0.95 -18.93
N ALA A 84 -2.49 2.12 -18.29
CA ALA A 84 -2.47 3.41 -18.96
C ALA A 84 -1.27 3.59 -19.92
N MET A 85 -0.17 2.86 -19.70
CA MET A 85 0.94 2.76 -20.67
C MET A 85 0.60 1.91 -21.91
N GLY A 86 -0.62 1.36 -21.99
CA GLY A 86 -1.13 0.67 -23.17
C GLY A 86 -0.63 -0.77 -23.32
N LEU A 87 -0.28 -1.44 -22.23
CA LEU A 87 0.21 -2.83 -22.27
C LEU A 87 -0.91 -3.89 -22.39
N GLY A 88 -2.18 -3.48 -22.28
CA GLY A 88 -3.34 -4.37 -22.42
C GLY A 88 -3.56 -5.24 -21.19
N LEU A 89 -3.78 -4.61 -20.04
CA LEU A 89 -4.08 -5.32 -18.79
C LEU A 89 -5.44 -6.01 -18.89
N HIS A 90 -5.48 -7.29 -18.53
CA HIS A 90 -6.74 -8.03 -18.35
C HIS A 90 -6.64 -8.98 -17.17
N PHE A 91 -7.79 -9.33 -16.61
CA PHE A 91 -7.90 -10.23 -15.46
C PHE A 91 -8.66 -11.48 -15.89
N GLU A 92 -7.95 -12.59 -15.99
CA GLU A 92 -8.58 -13.89 -16.24
C GLU A 92 -9.07 -14.50 -14.92
N ALA A 93 -10.24 -15.13 -14.97
CA ALA A 93 -10.86 -15.74 -13.81
C ALA A 93 -9.95 -16.86 -13.25
N GLY A 94 -9.40 -16.66 -12.06
CA GLY A 94 -8.55 -17.63 -11.38
C GLY A 94 -7.05 -17.54 -11.70
N GLU A 95 -6.64 -16.83 -12.75
CA GLU A 95 -5.24 -16.76 -13.19
C GLU A 95 -4.51 -15.45 -12.82
N GLY A 96 -5.26 -14.42 -12.39
CA GLY A 96 -4.70 -13.14 -11.99
C GLY A 96 -4.48 -12.17 -13.16
N PRO A 97 -3.71 -11.09 -12.97
CA PRO A 97 -3.48 -10.10 -14.01
C PRO A 97 -2.51 -10.60 -15.08
N LYS A 98 -2.81 -10.27 -16.34
CA LYS A 98 -1.98 -10.55 -17.51
C LYS A 98 -1.85 -9.31 -18.40
N PHE A 99 -0.74 -9.22 -19.14
CA PHE A 99 -0.49 -8.19 -20.14
C PHE A 99 -0.36 -8.81 -21.53
N GLU A 100 -1.08 -8.24 -22.51
CA GLU A 100 -0.98 -8.62 -23.92
C GLU A 100 0.38 -8.27 -24.54
N ARG A 101 0.99 -7.18 -24.07
CA ARG A 101 2.23 -6.62 -24.62
C ARG A 101 3.29 -6.48 -23.53
N PRO A 102 3.91 -7.58 -23.06
CA PRO A 102 4.98 -7.49 -22.08
C PRO A 102 6.21 -6.78 -22.66
N ILE A 103 6.96 -6.09 -21.80
CA ILE A 103 8.22 -5.42 -22.14
C ILE A 103 9.33 -6.46 -22.27
N THR A 104 9.97 -6.54 -23.44
CA THR A 104 11.00 -7.54 -23.73
C THR A 104 12.35 -6.92 -24.11
N CYS A 105 12.36 -5.69 -24.61
CA CYS A 105 13.58 -5.04 -25.09
C CYS A 105 13.53 -3.51 -24.94
N LYS A 106 14.63 -2.85 -25.31
CA LYS A 106 14.75 -1.37 -25.26
C LYS A 106 13.70 -0.65 -26.09
N ALA A 107 13.34 -1.19 -27.26
CA ALA A 107 12.33 -0.58 -28.12
C ALA A 107 10.95 -0.56 -27.46
N ASP A 108 10.61 -1.57 -26.66
CA ASP A 108 9.36 -1.60 -25.89
C ASP A 108 9.35 -0.52 -24.80
N VAL A 109 10.48 -0.35 -24.10
CA VAL A 109 10.66 0.72 -23.09
C VAL A 109 10.56 2.11 -23.73
N ASP A 110 11.11 2.29 -24.93
CA ASP A 110 11.07 3.57 -25.63
C ASP A 110 9.67 3.93 -26.14
N LYS A 111 8.87 2.91 -26.45
CA LYS A 111 7.51 3.07 -26.98
C LYS A 111 6.49 3.51 -25.92
N ILE A 112 6.63 3.08 -24.66
CA ILE A 112 5.69 3.46 -23.59
C ILE A 112 5.86 4.94 -23.20
N GLY A 113 4.74 5.64 -23.04
CA GLY A 113 4.69 7.03 -22.60
C GLY A 113 4.72 7.18 -21.07
N LEU A 114 4.63 8.44 -20.63
CA LEU A 114 4.30 8.81 -19.25
C LEU A 114 2.79 9.15 -19.23
N PRO A 115 1.92 8.34 -18.59
CA PRO A 115 0.49 8.63 -18.55
C PRO A 115 0.18 9.91 -17.77
N ASP A 116 -0.71 10.76 -18.28
CA ASP A 116 -1.21 11.92 -17.54
C ASP A 116 -2.19 11.45 -16.44
N PRO A 117 -1.90 11.73 -15.16
CA PRO A 117 -2.79 11.35 -14.06
C PRO A 117 -4.23 11.86 -14.19
N GLU A 118 -4.46 13.03 -14.80
CA GLU A 118 -5.78 13.62 -15.03
C GLU A 118 -6.35 13.32 -16.43
N GLY A 119 -5.55 12.65 -17.28
CA GLY A 119 -5.95 12.13 -18.59
C GLY A 119 -6.27 10.63 -18.50
N GLU A 120 -5.30 9.78 -18.82
CA GLU A 120 -5.48 8.33 -18.90
C GLU A 120 -5.86 7.68 -17.56
N LEU A 121 -5.44 8.27 -16.44
CA LEU A 121 -5.70 7.75 -15.08
C LEU A 121 -6.77 8.55 -14.32
N GLN A 122 -7.53 9.42 -15.02
CA GLN A 122 -8.50 10.32 -14.39
C GLN A 122 -9.54 9.59 -13.54
N TYR A 123 -9.91 8.35 -13.90
CA TYR A 123 -10.86 7.54 -13.14
C TYR A 123 -10.40 7.29 -11.70
N VAL A 124 -9.08 7.16 -11.48
CA VAL A 124 -8.51 7.05 -10.13
C VAL A 124 -8.64 8.38 -9.39
N MET A 125 -8.31 9.50 -10.03
CA MET A 125 -8.43 10.83 -9.42
C MET A 125 -9.88 11.17 -9.06
N ASN A 126 -10.83 10.76 -9.90
CA ASN A 126 -12.25 10.88 -9.63
C ASN A 126 -12.68 10.03 -8.43
N ALA A 127 -12.18 8.79 -8.31
CA ALA A 127 -12.42 7.96 -7.14
C ALA A 127 -11.86 8.60 -5.86
N VAL A 128 -10.63 9.15 -5.89
CA VAL A 128 -10.04 9.85 -4.74
C VAL A 128 -10.91 11.04 -4.31
N ARG A 129 -11.34 11.89 -5.25
CA ARG A 129 -12.24 13.03 -4.96
C ARG A 129 -13.57 12.57 -4.36
N GLN A 130 -14.16 11.52 -4.93
CA GLN A 130 -15.44 10.98 -4.50
C GLN A 130 -15.33 10.38 -3.09
N ILE A 131 -14.32 9.55 -2.83
CA ILE A 131 -14.06 8.98 -1.50
C ILE A 131 -13.82 10.09 -0.48
N ARG A 132 -13.00 11.09 -0.82
CA ARG A 132 -12.70 12.17 0.12
C ARG A 132 -13.95 12.96 0.51
N LYS A 133 -14.86 13.17 -0.45
CA LYS A 133 -16.17 13.79 -0.21
C LYS A 133 -17.03 12.90 0.71
N ASP A 134 -17.14 11.61 0.39
CA ASP A 134 -18.03 10.68 1.09
C ASP A 134 -17.54 10.31 2.50
N LEU A 135 -16.23 10.31 2.73
CA LEU A 135 -15.63 10.18 4.06
C LEU A 135 -16.03 11.34 4.98
N ASN A 136 -16.36 12.51 4.43
CA ASN A 136 -16.82 13.68 5.17
C ASN A 136 -15.96 14.00 6.43
N GLY A 137 -14.64 13.81 6.30
CA GLY A 137 -13.67 14.07 7.35
C GLY A 137 -13.64 13.02 8.48
N ASP A 138 -14.30 11.87 8.36
CA ASP A 138 -14.34 10.88 9.43
C ASP A 138 -12.96 10.28 9.72
N VAL A 139 -12.24 9.84 8.70
CA VAL A 139 -10.88 9.27 8.77
C VAL A 139 -10.04 9.71 7.56
N PRO A 140 -8.69 9.68 7.63
CA PRO A 140 -7.84 10.04 6.51
C PRO A 140 -7.93 9.04 5.36
N LEU A 141 -7.77 9.53 4.13
CA LEU A 141 -7.66 8.72 2.92
C LEU A 141 -6.19 8.46 2.55
N ILE A 142 -5.84 7.19 2.37
CA ILE A 142 -4.55 6.70 1.88
C ILE A 142 -4.64 6.53 0.35
N GLY A 143 -3.81 7.28 -0.37
CA GLY A 143 -3.48 7.01 -1.77
C GLY A 143 -2.35 5.98 -1.89
N PHE A 144 -2.22 5.33 -3.04
CA PHE A 144 -1.15 4.34 -3.20
C PHE A 144 -0.71 4.10 -4.63
N SER A 145 0.44 3.44 -4.76
CA SER A 145 0.96 2.90 -6.01
C SER A 145 1.82 1.67 -5.75
N GLY A 146 2.06 0.85 -6.78
CA GLY A 146 3.18 -0.10 -6.78
C GLY A 146 4.53 0.62 -6.90
N SER A 147 5.59 -0.01 -6.39
CA SER A 147 6.97 0.46 -6.61
C SER A 147 7.39 0.29 -8.07
N PRO A 148 8.37 1.06 -8.58
CA PRO A 148 8.90 0.89 -9.93
C PRO A 148 9.38 -0.53 -10.21
N TRP A 149 10.09 -1.15 -9.26
CA TRP A 149 10.50 -2.55 -9.37
C TRP A 149 9.30 -3.50 -9.50
N THR A 150 8.35 -3.40 -8.58
CA THR A 150 7.18 -4.27 -8.57
C THR A 150 6.35 -4.11 -9.85
N LEU A 151 6.12 -2.89 -10.33
CA LEU A 151 5.44 -2.64 -11.61
C LEU A 151 6.21 -3.24 -12.78
N ALA A 152 7.53 -3.01 -12.85
CA ALA A 152 8.39 -3.59 -13.88
C ALA A 152 8.32 -5.12 -13.90
N THR A 153 8.23 -5.79 -12.74
CA THR A 153 8.09 -7.26 -12.72
C THR A 153 6.85 -7.70 -13.51
N TYR A 154 5.70 -7.08 -13.31
CA TYR A 154 4.49 -7.44 -14.04
C TYR A 154 4.59 -7.10 -15.52
N MET A 155 5.16 -5.94 -15.85
CA MET A 155 5.32 -5.48 -17.24
C MET A 155 6.25 -6.40 -18.04
N VAL A 156 7.33 -6.91 -17.44
CA VAL A 156 8.30 -7.79 -18.12
C VAL A 156 7.88 -9.25 -18.08
N GLU A 157 7.34 -9.73 -16.96
CA GLU A 157 6.88 -11.10 -16.84
C GLU A 157 5.61 -11.36 -17.68
N GLY A 158 4.79 -10.32 -17.87
CA GLY A 158 3.48 -10.36 -18.53
C GLY A 158 2.34 -10.74 -17.57
N GLY A 159 2.57 -10.71 -16.27
CA GLY A 159 1.64 -11.14 -15.23
C GLY A 159 2.36 -11.56 -13.95
N SER A 160 1.68 -12.32 -13.09
CA SER A 160 2.30 -12.86 -11.88
C SER A 160 3.35 -13.93 -12.20
N SER A 161 4.48 -13.91 -11.50
CA SER A 161 5.58 -14.87 -11.68
C SER A 161 6.05 -15.41 -10.34
N LYS A 162 6.35 -16.72 -10.27
CA LYS A 162 6.91 -17.34 -9.06
C LYS A 162 8.42 -17.18 -8.96
N ALA A 163 9.09 -17.10 -10.10
CA ALA A 163 10.55 -17.15 -10.19
C ALA A 163 11.17 -15.87 -10.77
N PHE A 164 10.36 -14.98 -11.37
CA PHE A 164 10.81 -13.70 -11.92
C PHE A 164 11.94 -13.87 -12.95
N THR A 165 11.86 -14.92 -13.77
CA THR A 165 12.98 -15.34 -14.62
C THR A 165 13.24 -14.36 -15.76
N LYS A 166 12.21 -13.72 -16.33
CA LYS A 166 12.35 -12.79 -17.44
C LYS A 166 12.96 -11.47 -16.96
N ILE A 167 12.43 -10.90 -15.87
CA ILE A 167 12.95 -9.63 -15.35
C ILE A 167 14.35 -9.81 -14.75
N LYS A 168 14.64 -10.92 -14.06
CA LYS A 168 16.00 -11.18 -13.57
C LYS A 168 16.99 -11.42 -14.71
N LYS A 169 16.57 -12.05 -15.81
CA LYS A 169 17.39 -12.13 -17.02
C LYS A 169 17.71 -10.73 -17.55
N MET A 170 16.71 -9.86 -17.70
CA MET A 170 16.92 -8.47 -18.14
C MET A 170 17.84 -7.71 -17.16
N MET A 171 17.64 -7.86 -15.86
CA MET A 171 18.45 -7.23 -14.82
C MET A 171 19.94 -7.61 -14.92
N TYR A 172 20.24 -8.89 -15.13
CA TYR A 172 21.63 -9.37 -15.16
C TYR A 172 22.30 -9.27 -16.53
N ALA A 173 21.54 -9.41 -17.63
CA ALA A 173 22.10 -9.40 -18.98
C ALA A 173 22.03 -8.02 -19.65
N GLU A 174 21.01 -7.23 -19.32
CA GLU A 174 20.69 -5.96 -20.00
C GLU A 174 20.30 -4.85 -18.98
N PRO A 175 21.11 -4.61 -17.93
CA PRO A 175 20.74 -3.74 -16.80
C PRO A 175 20.38 -2.31 -17.23
N GLN A 176 20.99 -1.80 -18.29
CA GLN A 176 20.69 -0.47 -18.84
C GLN A 176 19.25 -0.34 -19.34
N ILE A 177 18.66 -1.43 -19.88
CA ILE A 177 17.27 -1.43 -20.34
C ILE A 177 16.34 -1.40 -19.13
N LEU A 178 16.64 -2.23 -18.12
CA LEU A 178 15.86 -2.27 -16.89
C LEU A 178 15.93 -0.92 -16.14
N HIS A 179 17.10 -0.30 -16.06
CA HIS A 179 17.22 1.04 -15.46
C HIS A 179 16.39 2.08 -16.20
N ALA A 180 16.37 2.07 -17.53
CA ALA A 180 15.53 2.98 -18.32
C ALA A 180 14.03 2.77 -18.06
N LEU A 181 13.60 1.51 -17.89
CA LEU A 181 12.21 1.18 -17.53
C LEU A 181 11.87 1.67 -16.12
N LEU A 182 12.72 1.38 -15.14
CA LEU A 182 12.49 1.73 -13.74
C LEU A 182 12.49 3.24 -13.52
N ASP A 183 13.35 3.97 -14.23
CA ASP A 183 13.40 5.44 -14.16
C ASP A 183 12.11 6.08 -14.67
N LYS A 184 11.62 5.62 -15.83
CA LYS A 184 10.33 6.04 -16.39
C LYS A 184 9.15 5.70 -15.47
N LEU A 185 9.20 4.53 -14.82
CA LEU A 185 8.18 4.15 -13.84
C LEU A 185 8.26 4.99 -12.57
N ALA A 186 9.44 5.37 -12.11
CA ALA A 186 9.59 6.28 -10.96
C ALA A 186 8.95 7.64 -11.27
N ASP A 187 9.20 8.21 -12.46
CA ASP A 187 8.58 9.47 -12.89
C ASP A 187 7.04 9.35 -12.97
N SER A 188 6.54 8.26 -13.55
CA SER A 188 5.10 7.99 -13.63
C SER A 188 4.45 7.87 -12.25
N VAL A 189 5.11 7.20 -11.31
CA VAL A 189 4.60 7.02 -9.93
C VAL A 189 4.61 8.35 -9.18
N ILE A 190 5.62 9.21 -9.37
CA ILE A 190 5.67 10.56 -8.79
C ILE A 190 4.46 11.38 -9.24
N GLU A 191 4.23 11.46 -10.56
CA GLU A 191 3.11 12.24 -11.11
C GLU A 191 1.77 11.69 -10.62
N TYR A 192 1.60 10.36 -10.65
CA TYR A 192 0.39 9.69 -10.21
C TYR A 192 0.07 9.91 -8.73
N LEU A 193 1.04 9.72 -7.84
CA LEU A 193 0.84 9.94 -6.40
C LEU A 193 0.63 11.41 -6.07
N ASN A 194 1.36 12.33 -6.73
CA ASN A 194 1.13 13.76 -6.57
C ASN A 194 -0.28 14.18 -7.01
N ALA A 195 -0.82 13.58 -8.06
CA ALA A 195 -2.20 13.81 -8.47
C ALA A 195 -3.20 13.27 -7.44
N GLN A 196 -2.96 12.08 -6.86
CA GLN A 196 -3.81 11.57 -5.77
C GLN A 196 -3.80 12.51 -4.55
N ILE A 197 -2.63 13.04 -4.19
CA ILE A 197 -2.49 14.02 -3.10
C ILE A 197 -3.33 15.27 -3.40
N LYS A 198 -3.18 15.85 -4.60
CA LYS A 198 -3.97 17.01 -5.04
C LYS A 198 -5.47 16.72 -5.10
N ALA A 199 -5.86 15.49 -5.44
CA ALA A 199 -7.24 15.05 -5.52
C ALA A 199 -7.88 14.82 -4.13
N GLY A 200 -7.07 14.64 -3.07
CA GLY A 200 -7.54 14.59 -1.69
C GLY A 200 -6.96 13.47 -0.82
N ALA A 201 -5.99 12.68 -1.31
CA ALA A 201 -5.26 11.74 -0.47
C ALA A 201 -4.46 12.49 0.61
N GLN A 202 -4.49 11.99 1.84
CA GLN A 202 -3.91 12.61 3.03
C GLN A 202 -2.64 11.90 3.52
N SER A 203 -2.38 10.73 2.97
CA SER A 203 -1.16 9.95 3.11
C SER A 203 -0.97 9.15 1.82
N VAL A 204 0.25 8.77 1.50
CA VAL A 204 0.52 7.88 0.36
C VAL A 204 1.39 6.69 0.76
N MET A 205 1.16 5.55 0.11
CA MET A 205 1.91 4.33 0.34
C MET A 205 2.44 3.73 -0.97
N VAL A 206 3.72 3.34 -0.97
CA VAL A 206 4.37 2.64 -2.10
C VAL A 206 4.54 1.17 -1.74
N PHE A 207 3.91 0.31 -2.54
CA PHE A 207 3.94 -1.14 -2.38
C PHE A 207 5.04 -1.77 -3.24
N ASP A 208 6.15 -2.11 -2.60
CA ASP A 208 7.23 -2.90 -3.19
C ASP A 208 7.10 -4.39 -2.84
N THR A 209 5.98 -4.97 -3.27
CA THR A 209 5.60 -6.36 -2.98
C THR A 209 6.67 -7.37 -3.39
N TRP A 210 7.43 -7.08 -4.45
CA TRP A 210 8.42 -7.99 -5.00
C TRP A 210 9.88 -7.59 -4.72
N GLY A 211 10.15 -6.56 -3.94
CA GLY A 211 11.53 -6.17 -3.62
C GLY A 211 12.30 -7.27 -2.87
N GLY A 212 11.62 -8.00 -1.98
CA GLY A 212 12.18 -9.10 -1.19
C GLY A 212 12.73 -10.30 -1.96
N VAL A 213 12.59 -10.32 -3.29
CA VAL A 213 13.14 -11.39 -4.16
C VAL A 213 14.53 -11.06 -4.70
N LEU A 214 15.05 -9.86 -4.41
CA LEU A 214 16.35 -9.36 -4.85
C LEU A 214 17.46 -9.68 -3.85
N THR A 215 18.72 -9.66 -4.32
CA THR A 215 19.88 -9.68 -3.43
C THR A 215 20.00 -8.33 -2.72
N PRO A 216 20.74 -8.19 -1.60
CA PRO A 216 20.92 -6.88 -0.95
C PRO A 216 21.50 -5.81 -1.88
N ARG A 217 22.47 -6.17 -2.75
CA ARG A 217 23.03 -5.23 -3.74
C ARG A 217 21.97 -4.83 -4.76
N ASP A 218 21.30 -5.82 -5.34
CA ASP A 218 20.36 -5.57 -6.43
C ASP A 218 19.06 -4.97 -5.92
N TYR A 219 18.70 -5.11 -4.64
CA TYR A 219 17.60 -4.36 -4.03
C TYR A 219 17.86 -2.85 -4.05
N ASN A 220 19.09 -2.45 -3.68
CA ASN A 220 19.49 -1.05 -3.69
C ASN A 220 19.47 -0.45 -5.12
N LEU A 221 20.02 -1.16 -6.10
CA LEU A 221 20.07 -0.73 -7.51
C LEU A 221 18.72 -0.88 -8.22
N PHE A 222 18.02 -1.96 -7.95
CA PHE A 222 16.77 -2.43 -8.54
C PHE A 222 15.51 -1.68 -8.11
N SER A 223 15.43 -1.40 -6.81
CA SER A 223 14.16 -1.01 -6.18
C SER A 223 14.33 0.25 -5.32
N LEU A 224 15.22 0.20 -4.32
CA LEU A 224 15.28 1.23 -3.30
C LEU A 224 15.63 2.62 -3.86
N GLN A 225 16.60 2.71 -4.77
CA GLN A 225 16.95 4.01 -5.35
C GLN A 225 15.79 4.69 -6.07
N TYR A 226 14.88 3.91 -6.67
CA TYR A 226 13.71 4.44 -7.37
C TYR A 226 12.57 4.79 -6.41
N MET A 227 12.42 4.06 -5.30
CA MET A 227 11.54 4.50 -4.21
C MET A 227 12.06 5.77 -3.53
N HIS A 228 13.37 5.92 -3.38
CA HIS A 228 14.00 7.15 -2.87
C HIS A 228 13.72 8.33 -3.81
N LYS A 229 13.92 8.15 -5.12
CA LYS A 229 13.55 9.14 -6.14
C LYS A 229 12.07 9.55 -6.03
N ILE A 230 11.17 8.59 -5.77
CA ILE A 230 9.75 8.89 -5.53
C ILE A 230 9.59 9.78 -4.29
N VAL A 231 10.14 9.38 -3.14
CA VAL A 231 10.03 10.16 -1.89
C VAL A 231 10.50 11.61 -2.07
N ASP A 232 11.60 11.82 -2.81
CA ASP A 232 12.15 13.15 -3.12
C ASP A 232 11.22 13.99 -4.02
N GLY A 233 10.47 13.33 -4.92
CA GLY A 233 9.58 13.98 -5.87
C GLY A 233 8.14 14.22 -5.37
N LEU A 234 7.79 13.70 -4.19
CA LEU A 234 6.43 13.79 -3.66
C LEU A 234 6.14 15.13 -2.96
N ILE A 235 4.92 15.62 -3.17
CA ILE A 235 4.33 16.71 -2.38
C ILE A 235 4.22 16.24 -0.92
N ARG A 236 4.87 16.95 0.00
CA ARG A 236 4.88 16.62 1.44
C ARG A 236 3.90 17.43 2.27
N GLU A 237 3.22 18.41 1.68
CA GLU A 237 2.19 19.22 2.31
C GLU A 237 1.05 19.53 1.34
N ASN A 238 -0.19 19.29 1.76
CA ASN A 238 -1.39 19.65 1.01
C ASN A 238 -2.54 19.94 1.99
N ASP A 239 -3.45 20.84 1.63
CA ASP A 239 -4.58 21.23 2.49
C ASP A 239 -4.15 21.68 3.92
N GLY A 240 -2.98 22.32 4.03
CA GLY A 240 -2.42 22.80 5.30
C GLY A 240 -1.98 21.69 6.26
N ARG A 241 -1.74 20.47 5.76
CA ARG A 241 -1.26 19.32 6.54
C ARG A 241 -0.10 18.64 5.85
N ARG A 242 0.83 18.11 6.64
CA ARG A 242 1.88 17.21 6.13
C ARG A 242 1.23 15.92 5.61
N VAL A 243 1.69 15.45 4.46
CA VAL A 243 1.24 14.21 3.81
C VAL A 243 2.31 13.14 4.05
N PRO A 244 2.06 12.16 4.95
CA PRO A 244 3.04 11.13 5.24
C PRO A 244 3.24 10.16 4.07
N VAL A 245 4.46 9.65 3.94
CA VAL A 245 4.84 8.65 2.93
C VAL A 245 5.29 7.37 3.61
N THR A 246 4.61 6.25 3.30
CA THR A 246 4.95 4.93 3.80
C THR A 246 5.57 4.07 2.68
N LEU A 247 6.75 3.51 2.91
CA LEU A 247 7.35 2.52 2.01
C LEU A 247 7.17 1.12 2.59
N PHE A 248 6.75 0.16 1.76
CA PHE A 248 6.57 -1.23 2.17
C PHE A 248 7.21 -2.19 1.17
N THR A 249 8.34 -2.79 1.57
CA THR A 249 8.92 -3.94 0.85
C THR A 249 8.60 -5.22 1.61
N LYS A 250 7.76 -6.09 1.04
CA LYS A 250 7.51 -7.42 1.59
C LYS A 250 8.78 -8.27 1.56
N ASN A 251 9.02 -9.01 2.63
CA ASN A 251 10.23 -9.74 2.98
C ASN A 251 11.49 -8.84 3.00
N GLY A 252 11.32 -7.53 3.26
CA GLY A 252 12.37 -6.53 3.24
C GLY A 252 13.03 -6.24 4.59
N GLY A 253 12.76 -7.03 5.63
CA GLY A 253 13.23 -6.78 7.01
C GLY A 253 14.76 -6.71 7.18
N MET A 254 15.53 -7.21 6.22
CA MET A 254 16.99 -7.07 6.23
C MET A 254 17.47 -5.68 5.80
N TRP A 255 16.62 -4.86 5.17
CA TRP A 255 17.00 -3.58 4.55
C TRP A 255 16.42 -2.36 5.27
N LEU A 256 15.91 -2.53 6.50
CA LEU A 256 15.20 -1.49 7.25
C LEU A 256 15.95 -0.17 7.33
N GLU A 257 17.24 -0.17 7.64
CA GLU A 257 18.04 1.04 7.79
C GLU A 257 18.16 1.80 6.48
N GLN A 258 18.28 1.08 5.36
CA GLN A 258 18.37 1.67 4.03
C GLN A 258 17.01 2.26 3.61
N ILE A 259 15.90 1.57 3.92
CA ILE A 259 14.55 2.07 3.66
C ILE A 259 14.26 3.32 4.50
N ALA A 260 14.57 3.29 5.80
CA ALA A 260 14.37 4.43 6.70
C ALA A 260 15.22 5.66 6.29
N ALA A 261 16.36 5.44 5.63
CA ALA A 261 17.23 6.51 5.15
C ALA A 261 16.73 7.21 3.87
N THR A 262 15.64 6.74 3.24
CA THR A 262 15.06 7.36 2.02
C THR A 262 14.32 8.67 2.27
N GLY A 263 14.10 9.06 3.54
CA GLY A 263 13.28 10.23 3.88
C GLY A 263 11.76 9.96 3.94
N CYS A 264 11.35 8.68 3.85
CA CYS A 264 9.97 8.28 4.13
C CYS A 264 9.61 8.53 5.61
N ASP A 265 8.32 8.68 5.89
CA ASP A 265 7.84 8.92 7.26
C ASP A 265 7.62 7.60 8.02
N ALA A 266 7.31 6.53 7.28
CA ALA A 266 7.08 5.22 7.86
C ALA A 266 7.57 4.06 6.98
N VAL A 267 7.88 2.95 7.66
CA VAL A 267 8.24 1.67 7.04
C VAL A 267 7.18 0.62 7.37
N GLY A 268 6.58 0.04 6.34
CA GLY A 268 5.70 -1.11 6.47
C GLY A 268 6.50 -2.39 6.73
N LEU A 269 5.98 -3.24 7.60
CA LEU A 269 6.59 -4.48 8.03
C LEU A 269 5.64 -5.65 7.78
N ASP A 270 6.21 -6.82 7.49
CA ASP A 270 5.50 -8.08 7.55
C ASP A 270 5.93 -8.92 8.77
N TRP A 271 5.29 -10.08 8.92
CA TRP A 271 5.46 -10.96 10.08
C TRP A 271 6.81 -11.68 10.11
N THR A 272 7.66 -11.56 9.08
CA THR A 272 8.97 -12.24 9.04
C THR A 272 10.02 -11.53 9.88
N ILE A 273 9.73 -10.33 10.39
CA ILE A 273 10.58 -9.57 11.31
C ILE A 273 9.86 -9.32 12.62
N ASN A 274 10.55 -9.48 13.75
CA ASN A 274 9.99 -9.10 15.04
C ASN A 274 9.88 -7.57 15.12
N ILE A 275 8.72 -7.05 15.56
CA ILE A 275 8.49 -5.61 15.64
C ILE A 275 9.40 -4.90 16.66
N ALA A 276 9.81 -5.59 17.73
CA ALA A 276 10.78 -5.08 18.70
C ALA A 276 12.15 -4.86 18.05
N ASP A 277 12.60 -5.83 17.23
CA ASP A 277 13.86 -5.72 16.48
C ASP A 277 13.80 -4.57 15.47
N ALA A 278 12.67 -4.43 14.76
CA ALA A 278 12.48 -3.32 13.83
C ALA A 278 12.49 -1.96 14.55
N LYS A 279 11.80 -1.85 15.70
CA LYS A 279 11.79 -0.63 16.52
C LYS A 279 13.18 -0.29 17.05
N ALA A 280 13.94 -1.29 17.53
CA ALA A 280 15.30 -1.08 18.01
C ALA A 280 16.26 -0.56 16.91
N ARG A 281 16.03 -0.96 15.65
CA ARG A 281 16.91 -0.61 14.52
C ARG A 281 16.60 0.74 13.88
N ILE A 282 15.32 1.09 13.75
CA ILE A 282 14.88 2.28 13.00
C ILE A 282 13.73 3.07 13.64
N GLY A 283 13.25 2.65 14.81
CA GLY A 283 12.10 3.26 15.49
C GLY A 283 12.37 4.64 16.06
N ASP A 284 13.61 5.13 16.08
CA ASP A 284 13.98 6.52 16.37
C ASP A 284 13.88 7.43 15.14
N LYS A 285 13.97 6.87 13.94
CA LYS A 285 14.03 7.61 12.66
C LYS A 285 12.67 7.77 11.99
N VAL A 286 11.89 6.70 11.96
CA VAL A 286 10.61 6.61 11.23
C VAL A 286 9.54 5.94 12.07
N ALA A 287 8.27 6.04 11.67
CA ALA A 287 7.20 5.21 12.22
C ALA A 287 7.22 3.80 11.61
N LEU A 288 6.62 2.84 12.29
CA LEU A 288 6.48 1.45 11.84
C LEU A 288 5.00 1.13 11.61
N GLN A 289 4.71 0.45 10.51
CA GLN A 289 3.36 0.00 10.19
C GLN A 289 3.32 -1.53 10.05
N GLY A 290 2.43 -2.20 10.78
CA GLY A 290 2.32 -3.67 10.74
C GLY A 290 2.19 -4.33 12.12
N ASN A 291 2.47 -5.62 12.26
CA ASN A 291 3.00 -6.50 11.21
C ASN A 291 2.43 -7.93 11.22
N MET A 292 1.22 -8.10 11.72
CA MET A 292 0.60 -9.41 11.97
C MET A 292 0.43 -10.26 10.70
N ASP A 293 0.68 -11.57 10.77
CA ASP A 293 0.35 -12.50 9.67
C ASP A 293 -1.18 -12.49 9.42
N PRO A 294 -1.66 -12.23 8.18
CA PRO A 294 -3.09 -12.25 7.89
C PRO A 294 -3.76 -13.60 8.19
N SER A 295 -3.01 -14.70 8.18
CA SER A 295 -3.51 -16.04 8.51
C SER A 295 -3.89 -16.18 9.98
N MET A 296 -3.39 -15.30 10.85
CA MET A 296 -3.80 -15.24 12.26
C MET A 296 -5.32 -15.01 12.40
N LEU A 297 -5.94 -14.35 11.42
CA LEU A 297 -7.38 -14.07 11.44
C LEU A 297 -8.25 -15.33 11.22
N TYR A 298 -7.67 -16.50 10.95
CA TYR A 298 -8.39 -17.78 10.98
C TYR A 298 -8.50 -18.39 12.39
N ALA A 299 -7.75 -17.85 13.35
CA ALA A 299 -7.75 -18.36 14.72
C ALA A 299 -9.06 -17.99 15.46
N GLN A 300 -9.23 -18.58 16.64
CA GLN A 300 -10.31 -18.18 17.55
C GLN A 300 -10.08 -16.74 18.06
N PRO A 301 -11.15 -16.00 18.40
CA PRO A 301 -11.07 -14.61 18.86
C PRO A 301 -10.01 -14.35 19.92
N GLU A 302 -9.89 -15.24 20.91
CA GLU A 302 -8.92 -15.12 22.00
C GLU A 302 -7.48 -15.15 21.50
N ARG A 303 -7.17 -16.05 20.55
CA ARG A 303 -5.83 -16.16 19.97
C ARG A 303 -5.46 -14.95 19.11
N ILE A 304 -6.43 -14.35 18.42
CA ILE A 304 -6.25 -13.10 17.67
C ILE A 304 -5.89 -11.97 18.65
N ARG A 305 -6.63 -11.84 19.76
CA ARG A 305 -6.35 -10.84 20.82
C ARG A 305 -4.97 -11.03 21.43
N GLU A 306 -4.55 -12.27 21.70
CA GLU A 306 -3.21 -12.58 22.19
C GLU A 306 -2.10 -12.15 21.22
N GLU A 307 -2.30 -12.36 19.91
CA GLU A 307 -1.32 -11.92 18.90
C GLU A 307 -1.23 -10.39 18.83
N VAL A 308 -2.38 -9.72 18.88
CA VAL A 308 -2.43 -8.25 18.96
C VAL A 308 -1.68 -7.74 20.20
N ALA A 309 -1.93 -8.35 21.37
CA ALA A 309 -1.23 -8.01 22.60
C ALA A 309 0.29 -8.21 22.46
N THR A 310 0.71 -9.32 21.88
CA THR A 310 2.13 -9.68 21.68
C THR A 310 2.85 -8.65 20.80
N ILE A 311 2.23 -8.24 19.69
CA ILE A 311 2.82 -7.24 18.77
C ILE A 311 2.84 -5.85 19.42
N LEU A 312 1.78 -5.47 20.15
CA LEU A 312 1.75 -4.20 20.89
C LEU A 312 2.82 -4.17 21.99
N GLU A 313 2.99 -5.25 22.74
CA GLU A 313 4.04 -5.38 23.75
C GLU A 313 5.44 -5.34 23.14
N GLY A 314 5.64 -6.02 22.01
CA GLY A 314 6.90 -6.02 21.27
C GLY A 314 7.28 -4.63 20.74
N PHE A 315 6.30 -3.84 20.27
CA PHE A 315 6.56 -2.43 19.99
C PHE A 315 6.81 -1.70 21.30
N GLY A 316 5.96 -1.89 22.31
CA GLY A 316 6.14 -1.39 23.67
C GLY A 316 5.94 0.12 23.80
N ASP A 317 6.27 0.63 24.98
CA ASP A 317 6.03 2.03 25.35
C ASP A 317 6.75 3.00 24.40
N GLY A 318 6.03 4.06 24.01
CA GLY A 318 6.57 5.09 23.13
C GLY A 318 5.60 6.24 22.85
N GLY A 319 4.33 6.11 23.25
CA GLY A 319 3.30 7.13 23.06
C GLY A 319 2.86 7.35 21.61
N THR A 320 3.62 6.84 20.62
CA THR A 320 3.43 7.07 19.18
C THR A 320 4.40 6.24 18.33
N GLY A 321 4.32 6.38 17.00
CA GLY A 321 5.25 5.81 16.02
C GLY A 321 4.88 4.40 15.55
N HIS A 322 3.73 3.88 15.96
CA HIS A 322 3.18 2.60 15.50
C HIS A 322 1.83 2.83 14.85
N VAL A 323 1.65 2.27 13.66
CA VAL A 323 0.34 2.02 13.06
C VAL A 323 0.15 0.51 12.98
N PHE A 324 -0.83 -0.04 13.67
CA PHE A 324 -1.09 -1.47 13.57
C PHE A 324 -1.66 -1.80 12.19
N ASN A 325 -1.16 -2.87 11.58
CA ASN A 325 -1.70 -3.43 10.36
C ASN A 325 -1.35 -4.92 10.28
N LEU A 326 -1.94 -5.61 9.32
CA LEU A 326 -1.44 -6.89 8.82
C LEU A 326 -0.11 -6.68 8.07
N GLY A 327 0.66 -7.74 7.90
CA GLY A 327 1.89 -7.78 7.08
C GLY A 327 1.64 -8.09 5.61
N HIS A 328 0.40 -8.44 5.24
CA HIS A 328 -0.07 -8.56 3.87
C HIS A 328 -1.60 -8.38 3.84
N GLY A 329 -2.18 -8.27 2.66
CA GLY A 329 -3.63 -8.17 2.52
C GLY A 329 -4.40 -9.38 3.05
N ILE A 330 -5.54 -9.12 3.68
CA ILE A 330 -6.48 -10.13 4.20
C ILE A 330 -6.90 -11.14 3.12
N HIS A 331 -7.08 -12.40 3.52
CA HIS A 331 -7.51 -13.48 2.64
C HIS A 331 -9.03 -13.51 2.49
N LEU A 332 -9.51 -14.10 1.38
CA LEU A 332 -10.94 -14.09 1.04
C LEU A 332 -11.81 -14.95 1.97
N ASP A 333 -11.23 -15.97 2.60
CA ASP A 333 -11.93 -16.92 3.46
C ASP A 333 -11.95 -16.49 4.94
N VAL A 334 -11.36 -15.34 5.28
CA VAL A 334 -11.37 -14.83 6.66
C VAL A 334 -12.78 -14.41 7.04
N PRO A 335 -13.33 -14.87 8.18
CA PRO A 335 -14.63 -14.41 8.65
C PRO A 335 -14.59 -12.91 9.01
N PRO A 336 -15.53 -12.07 8.55
CA PRO A 336 -15.54 -10.62 8.86
C PRO A 336 -15.52 -10.31 10.36
N GLU A 337 -16.14 -11.13 11.19
CA GLU A 337 -16.16 -11.01 12.64
C GLU A 337 -14.75 -11.08 13.25
N ASN A 338 -13.87 -11.92 12.71
CA ASN A 338 -12.49 -12.05 13.19
C ASN A 338 -11.66 -10.80 12.88
N ALA A 339 -11.96 -10.12 11.76
CA ALA A 339 -11.38 -8.82 11.47
C ALA A 339 -11.88 -7.74 12.45
N GLY A 340 -13.14 -7.82 12.89
CA GLY A 340 -13.68 -6.97 13.95
C GLY A 340 -12.97 -7.16 15.29
N VAL A 341 -12.79 -8.42 15.72
CA VAL A 341 -12.03 -8.77 16.93
C VAL A 341 -10.61 -8.19 16.88
N PHE A 342 -9.94 -8.30 15.73
CA PHE A 342 -8.62 -7.72 15.51
C PHE A 342 -8.60 -6.20 15.72
N VAL A 343 -9.52 -5.47 15.11
CA VAL A 343 -9.60 -3.99 15.22
C VAL A 343 -9.88 -3.56 16.66
N GLU A 344 -10.89 -4.17 17.29
CA GLU A 344 -11.26 -3.88 18.68
C GLU A 344 -10.12 -4.17 19.65
N ALA A 345 -9.42 -5.30 19.47
CA ALA A 345 -8.27 -5.66 20.29
C ALA A 345 -7.15 -4.62 20.22
N VAL A 346 -6.85 -4.08 19.02
CA VAL A 346 -5.80 -3.07 18.88
C VAL A 346 -6.17 -1.81 19.67
N HIS A 347 -7.39 -1.31 19.52
CA HIS A 347 -7.84 -0.11 20.22
C HIS A 347 -7.91 -0.29 21.74
N GLU A 348 -8.39 -1.45 22.21
CA GLU A 348 -8.52 -1.75 23.64
C GLU A 348 -7.16 -1.92 24.30
N LEU A 349 -6.31 -2.79 23.73
CA LEU A 349 -5.08 -3.26 24.35
C LEU A 349 -3.91 -2.29 24.15
N SER A 350 -4.00 -1.33 23.22
CA SER A 350 -2.92 -0.36 23.01
C SER A 350 -2.92 0.80 23.98
N LYS A 351 -4.08 1.21 24.53
CA LYS A 351 -4.21 2.37 25.43
C LYS A 351 -3.15 2.46 26.54
N PRO A 352 -2.74 1.36 27.22
CA PRO A 352 -1.70 1.42 28.24
C PRO A 352 -0.34 1.94 27.76
N TYR A 353 0.01 1.74 26.48
CA TYR A 353 1.30 2.15 25.88
C TYR A 353 1.36 3.64 25.47
N HIS A 354 0.27 4.38 25.71
CA HIS A 354 0.08 5.78 25.30
C HIS A 354 -0.14 6.75 26.47
N LYS A 355 0.20 6.32 27.69
CA LYS A 355 0.05 7.11 28.91
C LYS A 355 1.08 8.21 29.07
#